data_AF-A0A1M7TX43-F1
#
_entry.id   AF-A0A1M7TX43-F1
#
_cell.length_a   1.000
_cell.length_b   1.000
_cell.length_c   1.000
_cell.angle_alpha   90.00
_cell.angle_beta   90.00
_cell.angle_gamma   90.00
#
_symmetry.space_group_name_H-M   'P 1'
#
loop_
_entity.id
_entity.type
_entity.pdbx_description
1 polymer ?
#
loop_
_entity_poly.entity_id
_entity_poly.type
_entity_poly.pdbx_seq_one_letter_code
_entity_poly.pdbx_strand_id
1 'polypeptide(L)'
;MKQLLQTSNAIPVAIEKSSPMIKYDRFGVLPTRQSLWTPETGKSVCLTAAQVSAPLAASIILSDGNDDFLSLRATGPFSTVSQNFPSPYQLKTNNTLMVRTSDEQIDCQTSGAVTATQTAYNGRTDFTNVNNAVGLHNGSVASLASALLTQTGGNIVLGYSLLPALAAYLDIEQVVIKFYCRLNLTLAVGISSMILNWRSNPQAAWTQLDQISLSIIGTLNYLTNPVEFDITAAVLGAANPWDVITTLQTSFIGSHTGLGIGNTIQLDAVEIEICTTGQNQLTLFGYEV
;
A
#
# COMPACT_ATOMS: atom_id res chain seq x y z
N MET A 1 -23.48 29.87 23.11
CA MET A 1 -22.18 30.30 22.56
C MET A 1 -21.89 29.47 21.33
N LYS A 2 -21.96 30.07 20.14
CA LYS A 2 -21.55 29.43 18.88
C LYS A 2 -20.07 29.73 18.69
N GLN A 3 -19.23 28.70 18.67
CA GLN A 3 -17.82 28.83 18.37
C GLN A 3 -17.65 28.58 16.86
N LEU A 4 -17.34 29.65 16.13
CA LEU A 4 -16.84 29.63 14.76
C LEU A 4 -15.42 29.05 14.78
N LEU A 5 -15.18 27.98 14.02
CA LEU A 5 -13.83 27.50 13.73
C LEU A 5 -13.63 27.49 12.21
N GLN A 6 -13.07 28.60 11.76
CA GLN A 6 -12.05 28.78 10.72
C GLN A 6 -12.07 27.81 9.53
N THR A 7 -12.57 28.33 8.42
CA THR A 7 -12.27 27.90 7.06
C THR A 7 -10.76 27.98 6.80
N SER A 8 -10.18 26.87 6.35
CA SER A 8 -8.88 26.83 5.68
C SER A 8 -8.91 27.72 4.45
N ASN A 9 -8.36 28.93 4.56
CA ASN A 9 -8.02 29.77 3.41
C ASN A 9 -6.72 29.25 2.80
N ALA A 10 -6.80 28.20 2.00
CA ALA A 10 -5.84 28.05 0.91
C ALA A 10 -6.22 29.11 -0.12
N ILE A 11 -5.46 30.21 -0.17
CA ILE A 11 -5.56 31.19 -1.24
C ILE A 11 -5.22 30.42 -2.53
N PRO A 12 -6.14 30.22 -3.49
CA PRO A 12 -5.70 29.90 -4.84
C PRO A 12 -4.83 31.08 -5.26
N VAL A 13 -3.61 30.83 -5.74
CA VAL A 13 -2.78 31.88 -6.34
C VAL A 13 -3.70 32.71 -7.21
N ALA A 14 -3.82 34.00 -6.88
CA ALA A 14 -4.74 34.90 -7.55
C ALA A 14 -4.50 34.72 -9.05
N ILE A 15 -5.52 34.26 -9.78
CA ILE A 15 -5.47 34.09 -11.23
C ILE A 15 -4.84 35.37 -11.78
N GLU A 16 -3.62 35.28 -12.32
CA GLU A 16 -3.02 36.46 -12.90
C GLU A 16 -3.96 36.95 -13.99
N LYS A 17 -4.31 38.23 -13.91
CA LYS A 17 -5.36 38.88 -14.73
C LYS A 17 -5.08 38.82 -16.24
N SER A 18 -3.98 38.20 -16.64
CA SER A 18 -3.42 38.09 -17.99
C SER A 18 -3.20 36.65 -18.49
N SER A 19 -3.57 35.59 -17.76
CA SER A 19 -3.42 34.19 -18.22
C SER A 19 -4.71 33.69 -18.88
N PRO A 20 -4.83 33.70 -20.22
CA PRO A 20 -6.05 33.26 -20.91
C PRO A 20 -6.25 31.73 -20.89
N MET A 21 -5.21 30.94 -20.59
CA MET A 21 -5.28 29.49 -20.52
C MET A 21 -4.79 28.94 -19.19
N ILE A 22 -5.54 27.98 -18.66
CA ILE A 22 -5.21 27.20 -17.47
C ILE A 22 -5.24 25.72 -17.87
N LYS A 23 -4.13 25.00 -17.66
CA LYS A 23 -4.05 23.55 -17.82
C LYS A 23 -3.96 22.92 -16.44
N TYR A 24 -4.77 21.90 -16.20
CA TYR A 24 -4.77 21.13 -14.97
C TYR A 24 -4.55 19.66 -15.32
N ASP A 25 -3.64 19.02 -14.60
CA ASP A 25 -3.36 17.59 -14.74
C ASP A 25 -3.18 16.93 -13.37
N ARG A 26 -3.46 15.63 -13.30
CA ARG A 26 -3.33 14.78 -12.12
C ARG A 26 -2.71 13.45 -12.52
N PHE A 27 -1.62 13.08 -11.88
CA PHE A 27 -0.82 11.92 -12.25
C PHE A 27 -0.13 11.31 -11.03
N GLY A 28 0.11 10.00 -11.06
CA GLY A 28 0.99 9.31 -10.11
C GLY A 28 2.47 9.61 -10.37
N VAL A 29 3.37 8.68 -10.06
CA VAL A 29 4.79 8.84 -10.41
C VAL A 29 4.98 8.78 -11.93
N LEU A 30 5.60 9.81 -12.51
CA LEU A 30 5.95 9.86 -13.93
C LEU A 30 7.47 9.72 -14.13
N PRO A 31 8.03 8.50 -14.21
CA PRO A 31 9.47 8.30 -14.32
C PRO A 31 10.05 8.79 -15.66
N THR A 32 9.19 8.91 -16.68
CA THR A 32 9.55 9.42 -18.01
C THR A 32 8.75 10.69 -18.32
N ARG A 33 9.23 11.45 -19.30
CA ARG A 33 8.56 12.70 -19.73
C ARG A 33 7.21 12.38 -20.36
N GLN A 34 6.17 13.04 -19.88
CA GLN A 34 4.82 13.05 -20.44
C GLN A 34 4.50 14.43 -21.03
N SER A 35 3.81 14.45 -22.17
CA SER A 35 3.33 15.70 -22.77
C SER A 35 2.17 16.28 -21.97
N LEU A 36 2.26 17.56 -21.63
CA LEU A 36 1.19 18.32 -20.99
C LEU A 36 0.54 19.32 -21.93
N TRP A 37 1.36 20.02 -22.73
CA TRP A 37 0.87 21.07 -23.61
C TRP A 37 1.72 21.15 -24.86
N THR A 38 1.17 20.65 -25.96
CA THR A 38 1.70 20.86 -27.31
C THR A 38 1.04 22.10 -27.91
N PRO A 39 1.81 23.15 -28.29
CA PRO A 39 1.26 24.34 -28.92
C PRO A 39 0.75 24.05 -30.33
N GLU A 40 -0.08 24.94 -30.88
CA GLU A 40 -0.40 24.88 -32.31
C GLU A 40 0.87 25.07 -33.17
N THR A 41 0.84 24.51 -34.39
CA THR A 41 1.96 24.61 -35.32
C THR A 41 2.35 26.07 -35.59
N GLY A 42 3.63 26.37 -35.38
CA GLY A 42 4.21 27.71 -35.52
C GLY A 42 4.15 28.56 -34.25
N LYS A 43 3.48 28.09 -33.18
CA LYS A 43 3.35 28.80 -31.91
C LYS A 43 4.31 28.31 -30.84
N SER A 44 4.44 29.09 -29.78
CA SER A 44 5.17 28.78 -28.55
C SER A 44 4.25 28.91 -27.33
N VAL A 45 4.47 28.06 -26.32
CA VAL A 45 3.83 28.19 -25.01
C VAL A 45 4.57 29.25 -24.17
N CYS A 46 3.83 30.23 -23.66
CA CYS A 46 4.30 31.21 -22.69
C CYS A 46 3.70 30.92 -21.31
N LEU A 47 4.54 30.48 -20.37
CA LEU A 47 4.14 30.21 -18.98
C LEU A 47 4.23 31.47 -18.12
N THR A 48 3.15 31.75 -17.39
CA THR A 48 3.04 32.87 -16.43
C THR A 48 3.15 32.38 -14.99
N ALA A 49 2.67 31.17 -14.72
CA ALA A 49 2.89 30.49 -13.45
C ALA A 49 2.76 28.97 -13.59
N ALA A 50 3.32 28.26 -12.62
CA ALA A 50 3.10 26.83 -12.41
C ALA A 50 2.87 26.57 -10.92
N GLN A 51 1.94 25.66 -10.61
CA GLN A 51 1.60 25.26 -9.26
C GLN A 51 1.52 23.74 -9.17
N VAL A 52 2.21 23.16 -8.21
CA VAL A 52 2.20 21.73 -7.90
C VAL A 52 1.62 21.52 -6.51
N SER A 53 0.77 20.51 -6.36
CA SER A 53 0.36 19.98 -5.07
C SER A 53 0.62 18.48 -5.05
N ALA A 54 1.29 17.99 -4.02
CA ALA A 54 1.60 16.57 -3.87
C ALA A 54 1.18 16.07 -2.47
N PRO A 55 0.56 14.88 -2.37
CA PRO A 55 0.14 14.31 -1.09
C PRO A 55 1.32 13.72 -0.31
N LEU A 56 2.45 13.45 -0.96
CA LEU A 56 3.74 13.07 -0.39
C LEU A 56 4.84 14.01 -0.92
N ALA A 57 6.05 13.96 -0.35
CA ALA A 57 7.14 14.77 -0.87
C ALA A 57 7.55 14.30 -2.27
N ALA A 58 7.60 15.21 -3.24
CA ALA A 58 7.91 14.90 -4.64
C ALA A 58 8.56 16.09 -5.33
N SER A 59 9.46 15.83 -6.28
CA SER A 59 9.94 16.88 -7.20
C SER A 59 9.43 16.64 -8.62
N ILE A 60 8.72 17.65 -9.11
CA ILE A 60 8.14 17.67 -10.45
C ILE A 60 8.98 18.59 -11.32
N ILE A 61 9.44 18.06 -12.44
CA ILE A 61 10.28 18.77 -13.40
C ILE A 61 9.48 19.07 -14.64
N LEU A 62 9.51 20.34 -15.06
CA LEU A 62 8.98 20.79 -16.34
C LEU A 62 10.11 20.94 -17.36
N SER A 63 9.84 20.50 -18.58
CA SER A 63 10.79 20.53 -19.70
C SER A 63 10.21 21.23 -20.91
N ASP A 64 11.07 21.96 -21.63
CA ASP A 64 10.82 22.51 -22.96
C ASP A 64 11.33 21.48 -23.99
N GLY A 65 10.43 20.62 -24.46
CA GLY A 65 10.82 19.41 -25.19
C GLY A 65 11.69 18.51 -24.32
N ASN A 66 12.98 18.43 -24.63
CA ASN A 66 13.94 17.60 -23.89
C ASN A 66 14.76 18.38 -22.85
N ASP A 67 14.64 19.71 -22.82
CA ASP A 67 15.46 20.57 -21.96
C ASP A 67 14.70 20.89 -20.66
N ASP A 68 15.20 20.42 -19.51
CA ASP A 68 14.60 20.73 -18.21
C ASP A 68 14.88 22.19 -17.82
N PHE A 69 13.85 22.93 -17.37
CA PHE A 69 14.00 24.35 -17.03
C PHE A 69 13.42 24.76 -15.68
N LEU A 70 12.48 23.98 -15.12
CA LEU A 70 11.90 24.26 -13.81
C LEU A 70 11.78 22.97 -13.00
N SER A 71 12.15 23.03 -11.72
CA SER A 71 11.89 21.98 -10.74
C SER A 71 11.07 22.56 -9.58
N LEU A 72 9.94 21.93 -9.30
CA LEU A 72 9.02 22.28 -8.23
C LEU A 72 9.01 21.15 -7.21
N ARG A 73 9.47 21.41 -5.99
CA ARG A 73 9.60 20.39 -4.95
C ARG A 73 8.60 20.59 -3.82
N ALA A 74 7.57 19.75 -3.78
CA ALA A 74 6.70 19.58 -2.62
C ALA A 74 7.47 18.83 -1.53
N THR A 75 7.54 19.39 -0.32
CA THR A 75 8.42 18.90 0.76
C THR A 75 7.66 18.22 1.91
N GLY A 76 6.33 18.25 1.87
CA GLY A 76 5.49 17.63 2.88
C GLY A 76 4.11 17.27 2.34
N PRO A 77 3.32 16.53 3.13
CA PRO A 77 2.02 16.02 2.68
C PRO A 77 1.06 17.17 2.38
N PHE A 78 0.45 17.12 1.20
CA PHE A 78 -0.46 18.15 0.66
C PHE A 78 0.17 19.55 0.59
N SER A 79 1.50 19.61 0.48
CA SER A 79 2.18 20.89 0.26
C SER A 79 1.96 21.37 -1.16
N THR A 80 1.61 22.64 -1.28
CA THR A 80 1.47 23.32 -2.57
C THR A 80 2.70 24.21 -2.78
N VAL A 81 3.32 24.08 -3.94
CA VAL A 81 4.46 24.90 -4.37
C VAL A 81 4.07 25.62 -5.64
N SER A 82 4.28 26.94 -5.67
CA SER A 82 4.00 27.75 -6.85
C SER A 82 5.22 28.55 -7.28
N GLN A 83 5.42 28.64 -8.59
CA GLN A 83 6.39 29.51 -9.23
C GLN A 83 5.64 30.46 -10.15
N ASN A 84 5.73 31.76 -9.87
CA ASN A 84 5.26 32.80 -10.77
C ASN A 84 6.45 33.34 -11.58
N PHE A 85 6.22 33.69 -12.85
CA PHE A 85 7.24 34.25 -13.71
C PHE A 85 7.01 35.75 -13.87
N PRO A 86 7.93 36.62 -13.40
CA PRO A 86 7.78 38.08 -13.53
C PRO A 86 7.65 38.56 -14.98
N SER A 87 8.18 37.78 -15.92
CA SER A 87 7.94 37.88 -17.35
C SER A 87 7.63 36.48 -17.88
N PRO A 88 6.68 36.30 -18.82
CA PRO A 88 6.29 34.98 -19.30
C PRO A 88 7.50 34.15 -19.79
N TYR A 89 7.67 32.95 -19.25
CA TYR A 89 8.69 32.02 -19.69
C TYR A 89 8.25 31.40 -21.02
N GLN A 90 8.89 31.82 -22.11
CA GLN A 90 8.57 31.38 -23.46
C GLN A 90 9.38 30.14 -23.84
N LEU A 91 8.68 29.05 -24.18
CA LEU A 91 9.29 27.83 -24.70
C LEU A 91 9.75 28.04 -26.15
N LYS A 92 10.60 27.15 -26.68
CA LYS A 92 10.94 27.18 -28.12
C LYS A 92 9.69 26.93 -28.98
N THR A 93 9.62 27.56 -30.14
CA THR A 93 8.51 27.36 -31.09
C THR A 93 8.34 25.89 -31.45
N ASN A 94 7.09 25.42 -31.49
CA ASN A 94 6.68 24.02 -31.70
C ASN A 94 7.11 23.03 -30.60
N ASN A 95 7.81 23.46 -29.55
CA ASN A 95 8.14 22.54 -28.47
C ASN A 95 6.94 22.32 -27.55
N THR A 96 6.80 21.06 -27.16
CA THR A 96 5.83 20.62 -26.17
C THR A 96 6.37 20.88 -24.76
N LEU A 97 5.53 21.42 -23.89
CA LEU A 97 5.78 21.41 -22.45
C LEU A 97 5.57 19.99 -21.92
N MET A 98 6.62 19.42 -21.36
CA MET A 98 6.63 18.08 -20.80
C MET A 98 6.76 18.12 -19.28
N VAL A 99 6.33 17.05 -18.61
CA VAL A 99 6.51 16.85 -17.17
C VAL A 99 7.10 15.49 -16.86
N ARG A 100 7.87 15.40 -15.78
CA ARG A 100 8.26 14.13 -15.16
C ARG A 100 8.41 14.31 -13.66
N THR A 101 8.30 13.22 -12.92
CA THR A 101 8.68 13.12 -11.51
C THR A 101 10.14 12.70 -11.45
N SER A 102 11.02 13.47 -10.80
CA SER A 102 12.43 13.08 -10.63
C SER A 102 12.67 12.21 -9.41
N ASP A 103 11.91 12.48 -8.35
CA ASP A 103 11.91 11.73 -7.10
C ASP A 103 10.54 11.91 -6.44
N GLU A 104 10.12 10.86 -5.74
CA GLU A 104 8.90 10.87 -4.94
C GLU A 104 9.11 9.99 -3.72
N GLN A 105 8.65 10.47 -2.57
CA GLN A 105 8.65 9.72 -1.33
C GLN A 105 7.65 8.58 -1.45
N ILE A 106 8.11 7.39 -1.08
CA ILE A 106 7.25 6.24 -0.83
C ILE A 106 6.94 6.22 0.67
N ASP A 107 5.66 6.16 1.03
CA ASP A 107 5.23 5.96 2.42
C ASP A 107 4.75 4.53 2.60
N CYS A 108 5.36 3.80 3.54
CA CYS A 108 5.03 2.42 3.86
C CYS A 108 4.42 2.33 5.25
N GLN A 109 3.23 1.75 5.34
CA GLN A 109 2.53 1.56 6.60
C GLN A 109 2.30 0.07 6.86
N THR A 110 2.69 -0.38 8.05
CA THR A 110 2.47 -1.74 8.51
C THR A 110 1.28 -1.77 9.46
N SER A 111 0.34 -2.68 9.22
CA SER A 111 -0.86 -2.84 10.01
C SER A 111 -1.07 -4.29 10.41
N GLY A 112 -1.47 -4.50 11.66
CA GLY A 112 -1.88 -5.80 12.17
C GLY A 112 -3.37 -6.07 11.97
N ALA A 113 -3.78 -7.31 12.20
CA ALA A 113 -5.19 -7.66 12.22
C ALA A 113 -5.94 -6.93 13.33
N VAL A 114 -7.19 -6.52 13.09
CA VAL A 114 -8.09 -5.95 14.10
C VAL A 114 -8.99 -7.00 14.73
N THR A 115 -9.18 -8.13 14.04
CA THR A 115 -9.96 -9.27 14.54
C THR A 115 -9.26 -10.58 14.19
N ALA A 116 -9.40 -11.57 15.07
CA ALA A 116 -8.99 -12.94 14.84
C ALA A 116 -10.15 -13.86 15.22
N THR A 117 -10.69 -14.58 14.24
CA THR A 117 -11.82 -15.49 14.43
C THR A 117 -11.40 -16.90 14.13
N GLN A 118 -11.71 -17.83 15.01
CA GLN A 118 -11.48 -19.23 14.74
C GLN A 118 -12.62 -19.82 13.90
N THR A 119 -12.27 -20.57 12.85
CA THR A 119 -13.22 -21.35 12.06
C THR A 119 -12.80 -22.81 11.99
N ALA A 120 -13.75 -23.69 11.70
CA ALA A 120 -13.46 -25.10 11.56
C ALA A 120 -12.55 -25.36 10.35
N TYR A 121 -11.56 -26.23 10.53
CA TYR A 121 -10.79 -26.84 9.45
C TYR A 121 -10.87 -28.36 9.62
N ASN A 122 -11.37 -29.07 8.61
CA ASN A 122 -11.70 -30.51 8.72
C ASN A 122 -12.52 -30.84 9.98
N GLY A 123 -13.45 -29.96 10.35
CA GLY A 123 -14.31 -30.11 11.53
C GLY A 123 -13.67 -29.81 12.88
N ARG A 124 -12.46 -29.21 12.91
CA ARG A 124 -11.70 -28.93 14.14
C ARG A 124 -11.47 -27.44 14.37
N THR A 125 -11.48 -27.01 15.64
CA THR A 125 -11.24 -25.62 16.09
C THR A 125 -10.34 -25.61 17.33
N ASP A 126 -9.12 -26.14 17.21
CA ASP A 126 -8.29 -26.50 18.37
C ASP A 126 -7.25 -25.43 18.77
N PHE A 127 -7.13 -24.32 18.05
CA PHE A 127 -6.33 -23.18 18.53
C PHE A 127 -6.86 -22.62 19.84
N THR A 128 -5.94 -22.26 20.71
CA THR A 128 -6.15 -21.56 21.97
C THR A 128 -5.56 -20.15 21.87
N ASN A 129 -6.08 -19.21 22.68
CA ASN A 129 -5.64 -17.82 22.72
C ASN A 129 -5.64 -17.12 21.35
N VAL A 130 -6.68 -17.38 20.53
CA VAL A 130 -6.77 -16.86 19.16
C VAL A 130 -6.65 -15.33 19.08
N ASN A 131 -7.16 -14.61 20.08
CA ASN A 131 -7.06 -13.15 20.15
C ASN A 131 -5.63 -12.64 20.30
N ASN A 132 -4.65 -13.48 20.66
CA ASN A 132 -3.25 -13.08 20.68
C ASN A 132 -2.71 -12.78 19.27
N ALA A 133 -3.37 -13.28 18.22
CA ALA A 133 -3.01 -13.02 16.82
C ALA A 133 -3.44 -11.62 16.30
N VAL A 134 -4.10 -10.81 17.14
CA VAL A 134 -4.56 -9.46 16.82
C VAL A 134 -3.44 -8.44 17.07
N GLY A 135 -3.34 -7.45 16.19
CA GLY A 135 -2.34 -6.40 16.25
C GLY A 135 -1.04 -6.76 15.54
N LEU A 136 -0.01 -5.98 15.83
CA LEU A 136 1.35 -6.20 15.34
C LEU A 136 2.03 -7.30 16.16
N HIS A 137 3.08 -7.88 15.59
CA HIS A 137 3.93 -8.86 16.26
C HIS A 137 4.38 -8.32 17.63
N ASN A 138 4.15 -9.09 18.69
CA ASN A 138 4.48 -8.67 20.06
C ASN A 138 4.99 -9.81 20.96
N GLY A 139 5.12 -11.02 20.45
CA GLY A 139 5.55 -12.20 21.21
C GLY A 139 4.41 -13.00 21.84
N SER A 140 3.17 -12.52 21.78
CA SER A 140 1.99 -13.26 22.25
C SER A 140 1.47 -14.16 21.15
N VAL A 141 1.25 -15.44 21.45
CA VAL A 141 0.90 -16.43 20.41
C VAL A 141 -0.46 -17.06 20.63
N ALA A 142 -1.23 -17.19 19.54
CA ALA A 142 -2.26 -18.20 19.40
C ALA A 142 -1.59 -19.55 19.16
N SER A 143 -2.03 -20.59 19.86
CA SER A 143 -1.34 -21.88 19.87
C SER A 143 -2.29 -23.04 19.62
N LEU A 144 -1.90 -23.94 18.73
CA LEU A 144 -2.49 -25.25 18.54
C LEU A 144 -1.44 -26.28 18.97
N ALA A 145 -1.79 -27.09 19.97
CA ALA A 145 -0.92 -28.14 20.48
C ALA A 145 -1.46 -29.50 20.05
N SER A 146 -0.56 -30.44 19.77
CA SER A 146 -0.97 -31.83 19.53
C SER A 146 -1.53 -32.47 20.81
N ALA A 147 -2.56 -33.29 20.64
CA ALA A 147 -3.11 -34.12 21.71
C ALA A 147 -2.64 -35.57 21.55
N LEU A 148 -2.59 -36.30 22.68
CA LEU A 148 -2.29 -37.72 22.68
C LEU A 148 -3.42 -38.48 21.98
N LEU A 149 -3.10 -39.28 20.94
CA LEU A 149 -4.02 -40.19 20.24
C LEU A 149 -5.09 -39.55 19.31
N THR A 150 -5.18 -38.22 19.20
CA THR A 150 -6.16 -37.56 18.32
C THR A 150 -5.54 -36.50 17.42
N GLN A 151 -5.97 -36.44 16.17
CA GLN A 151 -5.64 -35.33 15.27
C GLN A 151 -6.14 -34.01 15.86
N THR A 152 -5.37 -32.95 15.63
CA THR A 152 -5.74 -31.59 16.03
C THR A 152 -5.64 -30.68 14.81
N GLY A 153 -6.51 -29.69 14.75
CA GLY A 153 -6.61 -28.81 13.59
C GLY A 153 -7.42 -27.56 13.88
N GLY A 154 -7.25 -26.55 13.03
CA GLY A 154 -8.07 -25.35 13.09
C GLY A 154 -7.66 -24.34 12.05
N ASN A 155 -8.47 -23.30 11.93
CA ASN A 155 -8.18 -22.14 11.11
C ASN A 155 -8.40 -20.87 11.93
N ILE A 156 -7.49 -19.90 11.79
CA ILE A 156 -7.65 -18.54 12.28
C ILE A 156 -7.83 -17.63 11.06
N VAL A 157 -8.98 -16.97 10.98
CA VAL A 157 -9.27 -15.93 9.98
C VAL A 157 -9.03 -14.56 10.59
N LEU A 158 -8.21 -13.76 9.91
CA LEU A 158 -7.84 -12.42 10.36
C LEU A 158 -8.46 -11.36 9.46
N GLY A 159 -9.06 -10.34 10.09
CA GLY A 159 -9.64 -9.18 9.42
C GLY A 159 -8.89 -7.91 9.78
N TYR A 160 -8.88 -6.93 8.87
CA TYR A 160 -8.04 -5.75 8.96
C TYR A 160 -8.82 -4.44 8.79
N SER A 161 -8.21 -3.33 9.20
CA SER A 161 -8.66 -1.97 8.91
C SER A 161 -7.49 -1.20 8.30
N LEU A 162 -7.32 -1.33 6.98
CA LEU A 162 -6.10 -0.92 6.28
C LEU A 162 -6.22 0.40 5.52
N LEU A 163 -7.41 1.00 5.43
CA LEU A 163 -7.62 2.17 4.59
C LEU A 163 -6.86 3.38 5.18
N PRO A 164 -5.81 3.89 4.51
CA PRO A 164 -5.09 5.04 5.01
C PRO A 164 -5.99 6.28 4.92
N ALA A 165 -5.75 7.23 5.84
CA ALA A 165 -6.24 8.58 5.63
C ALA A 165 -5.69 9.05 4.27
N LEU A 166 -6.58 9.53 3.39
CA LEU A 166 -6.22 10.10 2.08
C LEU A 166 -5.97 9.08 0.96
N ALA A 167 -6.46 7.84 1.07
CA ALA A 167 -6.41 6.83 0.00
C ALA A 167 -6.84 7.36 -1.38
N ALA A 168 -7.77 8.32 -1.43
CA ALA A 168 -8.21 8.96 -2.67
C ALA A 168 -7.13 9.80 -3.39
N TYR A 169 -5.99 10.05 -2.76
CA TYR A 169 -4.84 10.79 -3.29
C TYR A 169 -3.57 9.94 -3.34
N LEU A 170 -3.66 8.64 -3.05
CA LEU A 170 -2.51 7.76 -3.02
C LEU A 170 -2.67 6.66 -4.07
N ASP A 171 -1.55 6.30 -4.68
CA ASP A 171 -1.43 5.11 -5.52
C ASP A 171 -0.71 4.02 -4.73
N ILE A 172 -1.17 2.78 -4.88
CA ILE A 172 -0.52 1.63 -4.26
C ILE A 172 0.69 1.25 -5.11
N GLU A 173 1.86 1.20 -4.49
CA GLU A 173 3.09 0.71 -5.12
C GLU A 173 3.36 -0.74 -4.75
N GLN A 174 3.13 -1.11 -3.48
CA GLN A 174 3.45 -2.43 -2.98
C GLN A 174 2.49 -2.88 -1.87
N VAL A 175 2.20 -4.18 -1.83
CA VAL A 175 1.45 -4.82 -0.76
C VAL A 175 2.11 -6.15 -0.39
N VAL A 176 2.59 -6.25 0.85
CA VAL A 176 3.27 -7.44 1.39
C VAL A 176 2.54 -7.97 2.62
N ILE A 177 2.32 -9.30 2.66
CA ILE A 177 1.77 -10.01 3.82
C ILE A 177 2.91 -10.71 4.55
N LYS A 178 3.02 -10.49 5.86
CA LYS A 178 4.08 -11.04 6.73
C LYS A 178 3.46 -11.94 7.79
N PHE A 179 3.80 -13.23 7.79
CA PHE A 179 3.33 -14.20 8.79
C PHE A 179 4.40 -14.46 9.84
N TYR A 180 4.11 -14.10 11.10
CA TYR A 180 4.94 -14.39 12.26
C TYR A 180 4.44 -15.67 12.92
N CYS A 181 5.07 -16.80 12.60
CA CYS A 181 4.59 -18.11 13.04
C CYS A 181 5.74 -19.05 13.41
N ARG A 182 5.38 -20.13 14.09
CA ARG A 182 6.32 -21.19 14.47
C ARG A 182 5.66 -22.55 14.38
N LEU A 183 6.37 -23.51 13.80
CA LEU A 183 6.04 -24.92 13.84
C LEU A 183 7.14 -25.66 14.59
N ASN A 184 6.78 -26.33 15.68
CA ASN A 184 7.71 -27.09 16.49
C ASN A 184 7.23 -28.53 16.66
N LEU A 185 8.08 -29.51 16.36
CA LEU A 185 7.85 -30.93 16.55
C LEU A 185 8.87 -31.47 17.56
N THR A 186 8.37 -31.95 18.70
CA THR A 186 9.20 -32.50 19.78
C THR A 186 9.19 -34.03 19.77
N LEU A 187 8.01 -34.64 19.57
CA LEU A 187 7.81 -36.08 19.48
C LEU A 187 6.76 -36.32 18.39
N ALA A 188 7.15 -36.94 17.28
CA ALA A 188 6.28 -37.05 16.11
C ALA A 188 6.17 -38.48 15.58
N VAL A 189 4.93 -38.96 15.49
CA VAL A 189 4.48 -39.97 14.54
C VAL A 189 3.45 -39.30 13.63
N GLY A 190 3.87 -38.64 12.55
CA GLY A 190 2.98 -38.00 11.56
C GLY A 190 3.49 -36.67 11.00
N ILE A 191 2.60 -35.94 10.31
CA ILE A 191 2.92 -34.65 9.68
C ILE A 191 2.19 -33.52 10.41
N SER A 192 2.92 -32.45 10.70
CA SER A 192 2.35 -31.19 11.15
C SER A 192 2.51 -30.15 10.06
N SER A 193 1.47 -29.37 9.80
CA SER A 193 1.47 -28.38 8.72
C SER A 193 0.82 -27.07 9.13
N MET A 194 1.31 -26.00 8.54
CA MET A 194 0.71 -24.67 8.53
C MET A 194 0.39 -24.31 7.07
N ILE A 195 -0.82 -23.84 6.79
CA ILE A 195 -1.20 -23.35 5.47
C ILE A 195 -1.52 -21.86 5.60
N LEU A 196 -0.85 -21.06 4.78
CA LEU A 196 -0.94 -19.61 4.79
C LEU A 196 -1.80 -19.20 3.60
N ASN A 197 -2.86 -18.44 3.84
CA ASN A 197 -3.80 -18.04 2.79
C ASN A 197 -4.14 -16.56 2.90
N TRP A 198 -4.59 -16.00 1.78
CA TRP A 198 -5.24 -14.70 1.75
C TRP A 198 -6.43 -14.71 0.79
N ARG A 199 -7.25 -13.67 0.85
CA ARG A 199 -8.31 -13.40 -0.12
C ARG A 199 -8.60 -11.92 -0.19
N SER A 200 -9.07 -11.48 -1.35
CA SER A 200 -9.34 -10.06 -1.62
C SER A 200 -10.59 -9.53 -0.92
N ASN A 201 -11.56 -10.39 -0.61
CA ASN A 201 -12.75 -10.05 0.16
C ASN A 201 -13.34 -11.29 0.84
N PRO A 202 -14.29 -11.16 1.80
CA PRO A 202 -14.80 -12.29 2.55
C PRO A 202 -15.61 -13.32 1.74
N GLN A 203 -16.00 -13.00 0.50
CA GLN A 203 -16.80 -13.85 -0.39
C GLN A 203 -15.92 -14.55 -1.43
N ALA A 204 -14.69 -14.08 -1.62
CA ALA A 204 -13.73 -14.70 -2.52
C ALA A 204 -13.22 -16.04 -1.96
N ALA A 205 -12.82 -16.92 -2.89
CA ALA A 205 -12.11 -18.14 -2.56
C ALA A 205 -10.75 -17.81 -1.93
N TRP A 206 -10.26 -18.69 -1.05
CA TRP A 206 -8.92 -18.57 -0.48
C TRP A 206 -7.86 -18.84 -1.55
N THR A 207 -6.89 -17.94 -1.65
CA THR A 207 -5.65 -18.15 -2.38
C THR A 207 -4.60 -18.65 -1.40
N GLN A 208 -4.12 -19.87 -1.61
CA GLN A 208 -3.02 -20.42 -0.85
C GLN A 208 -1.71 -19.74 -1.27
N LEU A 209 -1.00 -19.21 -0.28
CA LEU A 209 0.31 -18.58 -0.45
C LEU A 209 1.41 -19.63 -0.29
N ASP A 210 1.33 -20.43 0.77
CA ASP A 210 2.31 -21.48 1.05
C ASP A 210 1.74 -22.56 1.98
N GLN A 211 2.41 -23.71 1.99
CA GLN A 211 2.20 -24.78 2.96
C GLN A 211 3.54 -25.22 3.56
N ILE A 212 3.72 -24.94 4.84
CA ILE A 212 4.93 -25.25 5.59
C ILE A 212 4.67 -26.49 6.44
N SER A 213 5.48 -27.53 6.30
CA SER A 213 5.25 -28.80 7.00
C SER A 213 6.52 -29.40 7.58
N LEU A 214 6.37 -30.13 8.69
CA LEU A 214 7.41 -30.96 9.27
C LEU A 214 6.86 -32.37 9.54
N SER A 215 7.69 -33.38 9.27
CA SER A 215 7.41 -34.80 9.53
C SER A 215 8.45 -35.45 10.47
N ILE A 216 9.51 -34.73 10.81
CA ILE A 216 10.59 -35.15 11.70
C ILE A 216 10.75 -34.08 12.79
N ILE A 217 11.28 -34.48 13.95
CA ILE A 217 11.62 -33.58 15.07
C ILE A 217 12.42 -32.38 14.58
N GLY A 218 12.00 -31.19 14.98
CA GLY A 218 12.62 -29.94 14.57
C GLY A 218 11.72 -28.74 14.76
N THR A 219 12.27 -27.55 14.51
CA THR A 219 11.54 -26.30 14.62
C THR A 219 11.76 -25.45 13.36
N LEU A 220 10.66 -24.97 12.78
CA LEU A 220 10.66 -23.87 11.82
C LEU A 220 10.14 -22.64 12.54
N ASN A 221 10.99 -21.62 12.66
CA ASN A 221 10.71 -20.43 13.46
C ASN A 221 10.79 -19.16 12.62
N TYR A 222 9.64 -18.51 12.44
CA TYR A 222 9.48 -17.26 11.70
C TYR A 222 9.00 -16.13 12.61
N LEU A 223 9.17 -16.26 13.93
CA LEU A 223 8.75 -15.24 14.90
C LEU A 223 9.63 -13.97 14.85
N THR A 224 10.85 -14.04 14.31
CA THR A 224 11.75 -12.87 14.16
C THR A 224 11.96 -12.47 12.71
N ASN A 225 11.90 -13.43 11.79
CA ASN A 225 11.99 -13.21 10.35
C ASN A 225 10.73 -13.83 9.74
N PRO A 226 9.69 -13.04 9.47
CA PRO A 226 8.40 -13.55 9.03
C PRO A 226 8.50 -14.21 7.65
N VAL A 227 7.52 -15.04 7.33
CA VAL A 227 7.33 -15.50 5.94
C VAL A 227 6.59 -14.39 5.20
N GLU A 228 7.21 -13.85 4.16
CA GLU A 228 6.69 -12.70 3.41
C GLU A 228 6.15 -13.09 2.04
N PHE A 229 5.03 -12.49 1.66
CA PHE A 229 4.39 -12.70 0.36
C PHE A 229 4.02 -11.35 -0.26
N ASP A 230 4.59 -11.06 -1.42
CA ASP A 230 4.22 -9.91 -2.24
C ASP A 230 2.95 -10.25 -3.05
N ILE A 231 1.87 -9.54 -2.78
CA ILE A 231 0.58 -9.70 -3.47
C ILE A 231 0.25 -8.51 -4.38
N THR A 232 1.21 -7.62 -4.64
CA THR A 232 1.04 -6.35 -5.36
C THR A 232 0.36 -6.55 -6.71
N ALA A 233 0.84 -7.50 -7.52
CA ALA A 233 0.27 -7.76 -8.84
C ALA A 233 -1.20 -8.20 -8.78
N ALA A 234 -1.59 -8.97 -7.75
CA ALA A 234 -2.97 -9.40 -7.57
C ALA A 234 -3.87 -8.24 -7.11
N VAL A 235 -3.35 -7.35 -6.27
CA VAL A 235 -4.08 -6.16 -5.80
C VAL A 235 -4.25 -5.14 -6.94
N LEU A 236 -3.17 -4.81 -7.66
CA LEU A 236 -3.18 -3.87 -8.79
C LEU A 236 -3.95 -4.40 -10.01
N GLY A 237 -4.09 -5.72 -10.13
CA GLY A 237 -4.91 -6.34 -11.17
C GLY A 237 -6.43 -6.22 -10.95
N ALA A 238 -6.88 -5.76 -9.79
CA ALA A 238 -8.30 -5.53 -9.50
C ALA A 238 -8.81 -4.24 -10.15
N ALA A 239 -10.12 -4.17 -10.41
CA ALA A 239 -10.74 -2.96 -10.96
C ALA A 239 -10.59 -1.73 -10.05
N ASN A 240 -10.57 -1.95 -8.73
CA ASN A 240 -10.25 -0.94 -7.73
C ASN A 240 -9.35 -1.56 -6.65
N PRO A 241 -8.03 -1.28 -6.68
CA PRO A 241 -7.07 -1.82 -5.72
C PRO A 241 -7.42 -1.48 -4.25
N TRP A 242 -7.98 -0.29 -3.99
CA TRP A 242 -8.35 0.12 -2.64
C TRP A 242 -9.53 -0.67 -2.06
N ASP A 243 -10.44 -1.19 -2.90
CA ASP A 243 -11.51 -2.08 -2.44
C ASP A 243 -10.97 -3.43 -1.97
N VAL A 244 -9.89 -3.92 -2.59
CA VAL A 244 -9.17 -5.10 -2.12
C VAL A 244 -8.55 -4.83 -0.76
N ILE A 245 -7.83 -3.73 -0.60
CA ILE A 245 -7.18 -3.37 0.68
C ILE A 245 -8.19 -3.24 1.83
N THR A 246 -9.35 -2.64 1.58
CA THR A 246 -10.38 -2.45 2.63
C THR A 246 -11.05 -3.74 3.09
N THR A 247 -11.06 -4.78 2.25
CA THR A 247 -11.79 -6.02 2.52
C THR A 247 -10.91 -7.26 2.61
N LEU A 248 -9.60 -7.08 2.49
CA LEU A 248 -8.59 -8.13 2.57
C LEU A 248 -8.75 -8.95 3.86
N GLN A 249 -8.57 -10.26 3.74
CA GLN A 249 -8.47 -11.17 4.87
C GLN A 249 -7.32 -12.15 4.66
N THR A 250 -6.75 -12.63 5.76
CA THR A 250 -5.81 -13.74 5.75
C THR A 250 -6.34 -14.90 6.57
N SER A 251 -5.81 -16.07 6.30
CA SER A 251 -6.17 -17.31 6.98
C SER A 251 -4.91 -18.08 7.31
N PHE A 252 -4.82 -18.54 8.55
CA PHE A 252 -3.75 -19.36 9.07
C PHE A 252 -4.33 -20.68 9.56
N ILE A 253 -4.05 -21.74 8.82
CA ILE A 253 -4.52 -23.09 9.12
C ILE A 253 -3.38 -23.85 9.78
N GLY A 254 -3.67 -24.51 10.91
CA GLY A 254 -2.75 -25.45 11.54
C GLY A 254 -3.35 -26.84 11.57
N SER A 255 -2.54 -27.88 11.34
CA SER A 255 -2.96 -29.26 11.54
C SER A 255 -1.84 -30.17 12.03
N HIS A 256 -2.18 -31.11 12.89
CA HIS A 256 -1.35 -32.25 13.27
C HIS A 256 -2.10 -33.53 12.89
N THR A 257 -1.55 -34.27 11.92
CA THR A 257 -2.19 -35.50 11.37
C THR A 257 -1.88 -36.76 12.17
N GLY A 258 -0.94 -36.69 13.12
CA GLY A 258 -0.43 -37.87 13.81
C GLY A 258 -0.25 -37.70 15.31
N LEU A 259 0.29 -38.75 15.92
CA LEU A 259 0.38 -38.90 17.36
C LEU A 259 1.67 -38.25 17.86
N GLY A 260 1.55 -37.36 18.85
CA GLY A 260 2.70 -36.68 19.40
C GLY A 260 2.35 -35.88 20.64
N ILE A 261 3.29 -35.81 21.58
CA ILE A 261 3.20 -34.95 22.76
C ILE A 261 4.16 -33.79 22.54
N GLY A 262 3.68 -32.57 22.74
CA GLY A 262 4.52 -31.36 22.69
C GLY A 262 4.82 -30.85 21.28
N ASN A 263 4.07 -31.25 20.25
CA ASN A 263 4.09 -30.54 18.97
C ASN A 263 3.21 -29.30 19.09
N THR A 264 3.69 -28.18 18.53
CA THR A 264 2.97 -26.92 18.62
C THR A 264 3.06 -26.17 17.30
N ILE A 265 1.91 -25.68 16.85
CA ILE A 265 1.77 -24.67 15.80
C ILE A 265 1.38 -23.36 16.50
N GLN A 266 2.07 -22.28 16.14
CA GLN A 266 1.87 -21.00 16.77
C GLN A 266 1.81 -19.88 15.74
N LEU A 267 0.89 -18.95 15.98
CA LEU A 267 0.76 -17.71 15.24
C LEU A 267 0.87 -16.56 16.23
N ASP A 268 1.80 -15.64 15.99
CA ASP A 268 1.94 -14.42 16.77
C ASP A 268 1.14 -13.28 16.15
N ALA A 269 1.36 -13.01 14.86
CA ALA A 269 0.64 -11.99 14.12
C ALA A 269 0.70 -12.27 12.62
N VAL A 270 -0.20 -11.62 11.90
CA VAL A 270 -0.07 -11.40 10.46
C VAL A 270 -0.14 -9.91 10.22
N GLU A 271 0.91 -9.38 9.60
CA GLU A 271 1.04 -7.97 9.29
C GLU A 271 0.88 -7.74 7.79
N ILE A 272 0.26 -6.62 7.44
CA ILE A 272 0.11 -6.16 6.07
C ILE A 272 0.89 -4.85 5.95
N GLU A 273 1.89 -4.84 5.09
CA GLU A 273 2.64 -3.65 4.73
C GLU A 273 2.16 -3.13 3.39
N ILE A 274 1.77 -1.86 3.35
CA ILE A 274 1.30 -1.18 2.13
C ILE A 274 2.21 0.02 1.91
N CYS A 275 2.91 0.02 0.78
CA CYS A 275 3.69 1.16 0.32
C CYS A 275 2.93 1.92 -0.75
N THR A 276 2.94 3.25 -0.64
CA THR A 276 2.17 4.15 -1.49
C THR A 276 3.00 5.30 -2.04
N THR A 277 2.61 5.79 -3.20
CA THR A 277 3.05 7.06 -3.79
C THR A 277 1.86 8.01 -3.90
N GLY A 278 2.14 9.26 -4.26
CA GLY A 278 1.15 10.31 -4.37
C GLY A 278 0.56 10.47 -5.76
N GLN A 279 -0.74 10.76 -5.80
CA GLN A 279 -1.36 11.37 -6.97
C GLN A 279 -1.13 12.88 -6.96
N ASN A 280 -0.04 13.27 -7.60
CA ASN A 280 0.38 14.64 -7.80
C ASN A 280 -0.62 15.43 -8.66
N GLN A 281 -0.73 16.72 -8.40
CA GLN A 281 -1.56 17.67 -9.14
C GLN A 281 -0.70 18.81 -9.65
N LEU A 282 -0.87 19.17 -10.92
CA LEU A 282 -0.16 20.27 -11.55
C LEU A 282 -1.18 21.21 -12.22
N THR A 283 -1.04 22.50 -11.94
CA THR A 283 -1.76 23.56 -12.61
C THR A 283 -0.77 24.50 -13.29
N LEU A 284 -0.98 24.77 -14.57
CA LEU A 284 -0.17 25.65 -15.40
C LEU A 284 -1.00 26.83 -15.87
N PHE A 285 -0.42 28.02 -15.85
CA PHE A 285 -1.06 29.25 -16.27
C PHE A 285 -0.25 29.86 -17.41
N GLY A 286 -0.87 30.17 -18.55
CA GLY A 286 -0.14 30.68 -19.70
C GLY A 286 -1.00 31.01 -20.91
N TYR A 287 -0.34 31.12 -22.07
CA TYR A 287 -0.95 31.34 -23.39
C TYR A 287 -0.03 30.86 -24.51
N GLU A 288 -0.52 30.87 -25.74
CA GLU A 288 0.29 30.61 -26.94
C GLU A 288 0.52 31.88 -27.76
N VAL A 289 1.71 32.01 -28.37
CA VAL A 289 2.07 33.10 -29.30
C VAL A 289 2.71 32.59 -30.57
#